data_AF-A0A521KB87-F1
#
_entry.id   AF-A0A521KB87-F1
#
_cell.length_a   1.000
_cell.length_b   1.000
_cell.length_c   1.000
_cell.angle_alpha   90.00
_cell.angle_beta   90.00
_cell.angle_gamma   90.00
#
_symmetry.space_group_name_H-M   'P 1'
#
loop_
_entity.id
_entity.type
_entity.pdbx_description
1 polymer ?
#
loop_
_entity_poly.entity_id
_entity_poly.type
_entity_poly.pdbx_seq_one_letter_code
_entity_poly.pdbx_strand_id
1 'polypeptide(L)' 'DAKVDLSPQNAYIRRLQHELAARHALVSASNGREPYRYVTILQETMSPNRGLPWAEDGRRRAR' A
#
# COMPACT_ATOMS: atom_id res chain seq x y z
N ASP A 1 -1.73 2.38 9.18
CA ASP A 1 -1.24 2.45 7.79
C ASP A 1 -1.13 3.88 7.33
N ALA A 2 0.06 4.30 6.89
CA ALA A 2 0.22 5.62 6.27
C ALA A 2 -0.28 5.53 4.82
N LYS A 3 -1.41 6.19 4.53
CA LYS A 3 -2.01 6.28 3.20
C LYS A 3 -2.21 7.74 2.81
N VAL A 4 -2.10 8.03 1.53
CA VAL A 4 -2.38 9.35 0.98
C VAL A 4 -3.19 9.21 -0.31
N ASP A 5 -4.27 9.96 -0.40
CA ASP A 5 -5.08 10.09 -1.61
C ASP A 5 -4.60 11.31 -2.39
N LEU A 6 -4.27 11.11 -3.66
CA LEU A 6 -3.89 12.21 -4.55
C LEU A 6 -5.14 12.87 -5.14
N SER A 7 -5.00 14.10 -5.64
CA SER A 7 -6.08 14.75 -6.41
C SER A 7 -6.49 13.91 -7.63
N PRO A 8 -7.74 13.98 -8.11
CA PRO A 8 -8.12 13.42 -9.40
C PRO A 8 -7.21 13.92 -10.53
N GLN A 9 -6.79 12.99 -11.39
CA GLN A 9 -5.86 13.26 -12.49
C GLN A 9 -6.25 12.44 -13.70
N ASN A 10 -5.87 12.86 -14.91
CA ASN A 10 -6.14 12.08 -16.12
C ASN A 10 -5.38 10.74 -16.14
N ALA A 11 -5.74 9.85 -17.08
CA ALA A 11 -5.16 8.51 -17.16
C ALA A 11 -3.63 8.49 -17.32
N TYR A 12 -3.06 9.45 -18.06
CA TYR A 12 -1.61 9.53 -18.29
C TYR A 12 -0.85 9.85 -17.00
N ILE A 13 -1.31 10.86 -16.25
CA ILE A 13 -0.69 11.24 -14.97
C ILE A 13 -0.84 10.13 -13.94
N ARG A 14 -1.99 9.45 -13.87
CA ARG A 14 -2.18 8.30 -12.95
C ARG A 14 -1.22 7.14 -13.26
N ARG A 15 -0.93 6.87 -14.54
CA ARG A 15 0.09 5.88 -14.92
C ARG A 15 1.46 6.28 -14.35
N LEU A 16 1.87 7.54 -14.51
CA LEU A 16 3.13 8.04 -13.96
C LEU A 16 3.16 7.98 -12.43
N GLN A 17 2.04 8.25 -11.76
CA GLN A 17 1.92 8.12 -10.31
C GLN A 17 2.10 6.67 -9.85
N HIS A 18 1.52 5.70 -10.56
CA HIS A 18 1.74 4.27 -10.30
C HIS A 18 3.20 3.86 -10.53
N GLU A 19 3.81 4.31 -11.64
CA GLU A 19 5.23 4.05 -11.93
C GLU A 19 6.17 4.65 -10.87
N LEU A 20 5.86 5.85 -10.38
CA LEU A 20 6.61 6.48 -9.29
C LEU A 20 6.47 5.67 -7.99
N ALA A 21 5.24 5.28 -7.61
CA ALA A 21 5.01 4.46 -6.42
C ALA A 21 5.78 3.13 -6.50
N ALA A 22 5.72 2.44 -7.64
CA ALA A 22 6.43 1.18 -7.86
C ALA A 22 7.95 1.33 -7.74
N ARG A 23 8.54 2.41 -8.29
CA ARG A 23 9.99 2.71 -8.16
C ARG A 23 10.45 2.90 -6.72
N HIS A 24 9.55 3.32 -5.83
CA HIS A 24 9.83 3.51 -4.41
C HIS A 24 9.33 2.35 -3.54
N ALA A 25 8.99 1.20 -4.13
CA ALA A 25 8.44 0.03 -3.44
C ALA A 25 7.20 0.36 -2.59
N LEU A 26 6.38 1.30 -3.05
CA LEU A 26 5.10 1.67 -2.44
C LEU A 26 3.95 0.96 -3.15
N VAL A 27 2.89 0.67 -2.39
CA VAL A 27 1.65 0.14 -2.96
C VAL A 27 0.80 1.28 -3.48
N SER A 28 0.13 1.09 -4.61
CA SER A 28 -0.76 2.09 -5.18
C SER A 28 -2.03 1.47 -5.75
N ALA A 29 -3.15 2.20 -5.69
CA ALA A 29 -4.44 1.76 -6.20
C ALA A 29 -5.19 2.93 -6.84
N SER A 30 -5.87 2.67 -7.96
CA SER A 30 -6.74 3.65 -8.61
C SER A 30 -8.17 3.52 -8.09
N ASN A 31 -8.75 4.61 -7.60
CA ASN A 31 -10.08 4.67 -6.99
C ASN A 31 -11.01 5.67 -7.71
N GLY A 32 -12.32 5.47 -7.58
CA GLY A 32 -13.34 6.35 -8.16
C GLY A 32 -13.65 6.11 -9.64
N ARG A 33 -14.42 7.02 -10.23
CA ARG A 33 -14.85 7.03 -11.63
C ARG A 33 -14.49 8.36 -12.27
N GLU A 34 -14.29 8.37 -13.58
CA GLU A 34 -13.98 9.61 -14.31
C GLU A 34 -15.13 10.63 -14.16
N PRO A 35 -14.82 11.94 -14.07
CA PRO A 35 -13.49 12.57 -14.07
C PRO A 35 -12.81 12.60 -12.69
N TYR A 36 -13.47 12.07 -11.66
CA TYR A 36 -13.03 12.10 -10.27
C TYR A 36 -12.16 10.89 -9.89
N ARG A 37 -11.54 10.22 -10.86
CA ARG A 37 -10.69 9.05 -10.61
C ARG A 37 -9.31 9.50 -10.14
N TYR A 38 -8.85 8.95 -9.03
CA TYR A 38 -7.59 9.31 -8.37
C TYR A 38 -6.77 8.08 -7.99
N VAL A 39 -5.51 8.31 -7.59
CA VAL A 39 -4.60 7.27 -7.09
C VAL A 39 -4.41 7.45 -5.60
N THR A 40 -4.54 6.35 -4.86
CA THR A 40 -4.14 6.23 -3.45
C THR A 40 -2.77 5.58 -3.39
N ILE A 41 -1.83 6.17 -2.65
CA ILE A 41 -0.54 5.58 -2.33
C ILE A 41 -0.58 5.11 -0.89
N LEU A 42 -0.11 3.89 -0.66
CA LEU A 42 -0.02 3.27 0.66
C LEU A 42 1.45 2.95 0.94
N GLN A 43 1.93 3.42 2.09
CA GLN A 43 3.18 2.96 2.65
C GLN A 43 2.89 1.66 3.39
N GLU A 44 3.46 0.56 2.91
CA GLU A 44 3.53 -0.71 3.64
C GLU A 44 4.54 -0.54 4.78
N THR A 45 4.27 0.38 5.70
CA THR A 45 5.03 0.49 6.95
C THR A 45 4.63 -0.75 7.73
N MET A 46 5.40 -1.81 7.56
CA MET A 46 5.39 -3.06 8.34
C MET A 46 4.02 -3.39 8.92
N SER A 47 3.16 -4.05 8.13
CA SER A 47 2.13 -4.86 8.76
C SER A 47 2.87 -5.85 9.68
N PRO A 48 2.68 -5.81 11.01
CA PRO A 48 3.39 -6.72 11.93
C PRO A 48 3.02 -8.19 11.67
N ASN A 49 2.05 -8.44 10.80
CA ASN A 49 1.52 -9.76 10.50
C ASN A 49 1.74 -10.19 9.04
N ARG A 50 2.82 -9.74 8.40
CA ARG A 50 3.33 -10.35 7.16
C ARG A 50 4.67 -11.05 7.44
N GLY A 51 4.58 -12.21 8.09
CA GLY A 51 5.60 -13.26 8.04
C GLY A 51 6.90 -13.01 8.82
N LEU A 52 6.82 -12.87 10.15
CA LEU A 52 7.99 -13.10 11.01
C LEU A 52 8.04 -14.58 11.39
N PRO A 53 9.10 -15.33 11.02
CA PRO A 53 9.24 -16.75 11.37
C PRO A 53 9.27 -17.04 12.88
N TRP A 54 9.43 -16.00 13.70
CA TRP A 54 9.63 -16.09 15.14
C TRP A 54 8.40 -15.69 15.99
N ALA A 55 7.25 -15.39 15.37
CA ALA A 55 6.01 -15.11 16.11
C ALA A 55 5.30 -16.37 16.65
N GLU A 56 5.84 -17.57 16.40
CA GLU A 56 5.27 -18.85 16.86
C GLU A 56 5.97 -19.47 18.09
N ASP A 57 6.92 -18.80 18.74
CA ASP A 57 7.65 -19.42 19.86
C ASP A 57 7.05 -19.15 21.25
N GLY A 58 5.72 -19.24 21.35
CA GLY A 58 4.97 -19.00 22.60
C GLY A 58 4.16 -20.20 23.11
N ARG A 59 4.01 -21.30 22.34
CA ARG A 59 3.17 -22.44 22.72
C ARG A 59 3.94 -23.68 23.16
N ARG A 60 5.11 -23.49 23.78
CA ARG A 60 5.76 -24.53 24.60
C ARG A 60 6.19 -23.96 25.94
N ARG A 61 5.25 -23.92 26.88
CA ARG A 61 5.45 -24.13 28.33
C ARG A 61 4.14 -23.88 29.06
N ALA A 62 3.27 -24.88 29.05
CA ALA A 62 2.35 -25.10 30.15
C ALA A 62 2.15 -26.61 30.27
N ARG A 63 2.98 -27.17 31.17
CA ARG A 63 2.78 -28.36 32.01
C ARG A 63 2.36 -29.67 31.34
#